data_AF-A0A2T6FEL0-F1
#
_entry.id   AF-A0A2T6FEL0-F1
#
_cell.length_a   1.000
_cell.length_b   1.000
_cell.length_c   1.000
_cell.angle_alpha   90.00
_cell.angle_beta   90.00
_cell.angle_gamma   90.00
#
_symmetry.space_group_name_H-M   'P 1'
#
loop_
_entity.id
_entity.type
_entity.pdbx_description
1 polymer ?
#
loop_
_entity_poly.entity_id
_entity_poly.type
_entity_poly.pdbx_seq_one_letter_code
_entity_poly.pdbx_strand_id
1 'polypeptide(L)'
;MASSAILDLTELLQPISDDQPTGEDLRLDASPLSSYQTIKTARYAARDAEKNNLYSESGGGEADEYWRKILTLAPKILREESKDLEVATWLTEAMVRRYGFQGLRDALQLIEGLLSQFWEHLYPMPDEDGIETRVAPLAGLNGTSNEGVLIAPIRRVPLTEGYTPGPFAYYQYQQAVDVERTTNDDAREAKAEKLGFSLTNIEQAVAESSESFFVDLLEDVTAAVNACRAIETLLDNLCGSEDAPSTRAIIVTLEECRSAVNHIAKHKLPIVVDTSSQEEAAASDTPGSATKAVAGNTANVVANALVSRDAAFKQLLEIAQFFRKTEPHSPVSYALEKAVKWGNMSLEDLIVELIPDSSSRKHFSELTGVKSNED
;
A
#
# COMPACT_ATOMS: atom_id res chain seq x y z
N MET A 1 -4.38 -14.51 -9.04
CA MET A 1 -5.84 -14.31 -9.17
C MET A 1 -6.27 -13.84 -7.80
N ALA A 2 -6.80 -12.62 -7.71
CA ALA A 2 -6.96 -11.99 -6.40
C ALA A 2 -7.94 -12.81 -5.54
N SER A 3 -7.78 -12.73 -4.22
CA SER A 3 -8.64 -13.45 -3.28
C SER A 3 -10.12 -13.14 -3.53
N SER A 4 -11.02 -14.08 -3.23
CA SER A 4 -12.46 -13.92 -3.53
C SER A 4 -13.03 -12.63 -2.92
N ALA A 5 -13.96 -11.96 -3.60
CA ALA A 5 -14.59 -10.78 -3.03
C ALA A 5 -15.37 -11.12 -1.74
N ILE A 6 -15.20 -10.32 -0.70
CA ILE A 6 -15.95 -10.33 0.56
C ILE A 6 -17.21 -9.48 0.42
N LEU A 7 -17.14 -8.37 -0.33
CA LEU A 7 -18.29 -7.52 -0.62
C LEU A 7 -18.86 -7.82 -2.01
N ASP A 8 -20.18 -7.86 -2.12
CA ASP A 8 -20.87 -7.82 -3.41
C ASP A 8 -20.92 -6.37 -3.91
N LEU A 9 -19.86 -5.94 -4.60
CA LEU A 9 -19.75 -4.59 -5.14
C LEU A 9 -20.83 -4.30 -6.19
N THR A 10 -21.25 -5.31 -6.96
CA THR A 10 -22.28 -5.15 -8.00
C THR A 10 -23.62 -4.78 -7.37
N GLU A 11 -23.97 -5.43 -6.26
CA GLU A 11 -25.19 -5.13 -5.50
C GLU A 11 -25.08 -3.78 -4.76
N LEU A 12 -23.96 -3.50 -4.10
CA LEU A 12 -23.77 -2.29 -3.30
C LEU A 12 -23.70 -1.00 -4.14
N LEU A 13 -23.34 -1.12 -5.43
CA LEU A 13 -23.26 0.01 -6.36
C LEU A 13 -24.52 0.16 -7.24
N GLN A 14 -25.58 -0.62 -7.02
CA GLN A 14 -26.87 -0.32 -7.66
C GLN A 14 -27.49 0.96 -7.08
N PRO A 15 -28.16 1.79 -7.89
CA PRO A 15 -29.04 2.84 -7.38
C PRO A 15 -30.04 2.28 -6.36
N ILE A 16 -30.36 3.05 -5.31
CA ILE A 16 -31.33 2.63 -4.28
C ILE A 16 -32.75 2.58 -4.88
N SER A 17 -33.09 3.57 -5.70
CA SER A 17 -34.33 3.61 -6.48
C SER A 17 -34.14 4.46 -7.74
N ASP A 18 -35.07 4.35 -8.68
CA ASP A 18 -35.05 5.14 -9.92
C ASP A 18 -35.19 6.65 -9.65
N ASP A 19 -36.02 7.03 -8.68
CA ASP A 19 -36.31 8.43 -8.34
C ASP A 19 -35.28 9.03 -7.37
N GLN A 20 -34.70 8.21 -6.49
CA GLN A 20 -33.65 8.60 -5.54
C GLN A 20 -32.49 7.60 -5.58
N PRO A 21 -31.57 7.73 -6.55
CA PRO A 21 -30.45 6.81 -6.73
C PRO A 21 -29.53 6.67 -5.52
N THR A 22 -29.39 7.74 -4.72
CA THR A 22 -28.56 7.78 -3.51
C THR A 22 -29.33 7.63 -2.21
N GLY A 23 -30.66 7.47 -2.26
CA GLY A 23 -31.52 7.39 -1.09
C GLY A 23 -31.60 8.72 -0.33
N GLU A 24 -31.63 8.65 1.00
CA GLU A 24 -31.82 9.82 1.88
C GLU A 24 -30.58 10.11 2.73
N ASP A 25 -30.44 11.35 3.22
CA ASP A 25 -29.40 11.68 4.20
C ASP A 25 -29.79 11.11 5.57
N LEU A 26 -29.03 10.10 6.01
CA LEU A 26 -29.29 9.41 7.27
C LEU A 26 -29.20 10.33 8.49
N ARG A 27 -28.54 11.48 8.38
CA ARG A 27 -28.38 12.46 9.47
C ARG A 27 -29.67 13.22 9.78
N LEU A 28 -30.65 13.21 8.88
CA LEU A 28 -31.96 13.84 9.08
C LEU A 28 -32.81 13.08 10.12
N ASP A 29 -32.61 11.77 10.25
CA ASP A 29 -33.26 10.98 11.30
C ASP A 29 -32.44 11.01 12.60
N ALA A 30 -32.75 11.99 13.45
CA ALA A 30 -32.17 12.16 14.78
C ALA A 30 -32.68 11.15 15.83
N SER A 31 -33.52 10.17 15.45
CA SER A 31 -34.00 9.13 16.36
C SER A 31 -32.83 8.32 16.93
N PRO A 32 -32.83 8.02 18.25
CA PRO A 32 -31.83 7.12 18.84
C PRO A 32 -31.82 5.71 18.22
N LEU A 33 -32.91 5.33 17.55
CA LEU A 33 -33.08 4.05 16.87
C LEU A 33 -32.80 4.13 15.36
N SER A 34 -32.41 5.29 14.83
CA SER A 34 -32.10 5.43 13.42
C SER A 34 -30.90 4.57 13.02
N SER A 35 -30.85 4.19 11.74
CA SER A 35 -29.73 3.44 11.20
C SER A 35 -28.41 4.18 11.41
N TYR A 36 -28.40 5.51 11.21
CA TYR A 36 -27.24 6.39 11.45
C TYR A 36 -26.75 6.31 12.89
N GLN A 37 -27.65 6.55 13.87
CA GLN A 37 -27.24 6.58 15.27
C GLN A 37 -26.78 5.19 15.73
N THR A 38 -27.41 4.12 15.24
CA THR A 38 -27.06 2.74 15.56
C THR A 38 -25.65 2.37 15.10
N ILE A 39 -25.31 2.64 13.82
CA ILE A 39 -23.97 2.32 13.28
C ILE A 39 -22.90 3.27 13.85
N LYS A 40 -23.23 4.55 14.04
CA LYS A 40 -22.35 5.54 14.67
C LYS A 40 -21.96 5.10 16.08
N THR A 41 -22.94 4.74 16.92
CA THR A 41 -22.70 4.23 18.28
C THR A 41 -21.86 2.95 18.25
N ALA A 42 -22.11 2.03 17.31
CA ALA A 42 -21.28 0.84 17.16
C ALA A 42 -19.82 1.17 16.85
N ARG A 43 -19.56 2.13 15.94
CA ARG A 43 -18.20 2.58 15.60
C ARG A 43 -17.50 3.26 16.77
N TYR A 44 -18.21 4.10 17.53
CA TYR A 44 -17.65 4.68 18.76
C TYR A 44 -17.29 3.62 19.78
N ALA A 45 -18.19 2.67 20.06
CA ALA A 45 -17.95 1.59 21.01
C ALA A 45 -16.78 0.69 20.58
N ALA A 46 -16.67 0.38 19.27
CA ALA A 46 -15.54 -0.37 18.73
C ALA A 46 -14.20 0.33 19.00
N ARG A 47 -14.14 1.64 18.71
CA ARG A 47 -12.91 2.45 18.89
C ARG A 47 -12.57 2.69 20.35
N ASP A 48 -13.57 2.83 21.22
CA ASP A 48 -13.36 2.96 22.66
C ASP A 48 -12.81 1.65 23.25
N ALA A 49 -13.41 0.51 22.88
CA ALA A 49 -12.93 -0.81 23.28
C ALA A 49 -11.48 -1.05 22.80
N GLU A 50 -11.11 -0.65 21.58
CA GLU A 50 -9.73 -0.75 21.10
C GLU A 50 -8.75 0.08 21.94
N LYS A 51 -9.14 1.29 22.34
CA LYS A 51 -8.32 2.16 23.19
C LYS A 51 -8.13 1.55 24.59
N ASN A 52 -9.18 0.96 25.15
CA ASN A 52 -9.14 0.36 26.48
C ASN A 52 -8.33 -0.96 26.49
N ASN A 53 -8.35 -1.72 25.38
CA ASN A 53 -7.59 -2.95 25.22
C ASN A 53 -6.06 -2.74 25.11
N LEU A 54 -5.58 -1.52 24.86
CA LEU A 54 -4.14 -1.23 24.98
C LEU A 54 -3.63 -1.36 26.43
N TYR A 55 -4.53 -1.35 27.42
CA TYR A 55 -4.22 -1.34 28.85
C TYR A 55 -4.73 -2.58 29.59
N SER A 56 -5.37 -3.53 28.90
CA SER A 56 -6.08 -4.66 29.50
C SER A 56 -5.57 -6.00 28.97
N GLU A 57 -5.37 -6.98 29.86
CA GLU A 57 -5.04 -8.37 29.50
C GLU A 57 -6.24 -9.17 28.96
N SER A 58 -7.45 -8.62 29.06
CA SER A 58 -8.65 -9.19 28.43
C SER A 58 -8.60 -8.94 26.93
N GLY A 59 -8.40 -10.01 26.17
CA GLY A 59 -8.26 -9.99 24.71
C GLY A 59 -9.38 -9.26 23.97
N GLY A 60 -9.06 -8.78 22.77
CA GLY A 60 -9.84 -7.83 21.96
C GLY A 60 -11.24 -8.24 21.47
N GLY A 61 -11.93 -9.15 22.16
CA GLY A 61 -13.25 -9.67 21.78
C GLY A 61 -14.36 -8.61 21.75
N GLU A 62 -14.38 -7.66 22.68
CA GLU A 62 -15.43 -6.63 22.74
C GLU A 62 -15.40 -5.71 21.50
N ALA A 63 -14.23 -5.23 21.10
CA ALA A 63 -14.10 -4.41 19.90
C ALA A 63 -14.55 -5.17 18.64
N ASP A 64 -14.18 -6.45 18.54
CA ASP A 64 -14.51 -7.33 17.42
C ASP A 64 -16.03 -7.58 17.29
N GLU A 65 -16.79 -7.64 18.39
CA GLU A 65 -18.26 -7.68 18.35
C GLU A 65 -18.86 -6.43 17.67
N TYR A 66 -18.36 -5.24 18.01
CA TYR A 66 -18.83 -4.00 17.38
C TYR A 66 -18.39 -3.89 15.91
N TRP A 67 -17.19 -4.35 15.55
CA TRP A 67 -16.78 -4.43 14.15
C TRP A 67 -17.65 -5.39 13.33
N ARG A 68 -18.04 -6.55 13.88
CA ARG A 68 -19.04 -7.44 13.25
C ARG A 68 -20.39 -6.76 13.06
N LYS A 69 -20.83 -5.98 14.04
CA LYS A 69 -22.08 -5.21 13.94
C LYS A 69 -22.02 -4.21 12.78
N ILE A 70 -20.91 -3.49 12.61
CA ILE A 70 -20.72 -2.56 11.49
C ILE A 70 -20.75 -3.29 10.14
N LEU A 71 -20.09 -4.46 10.03
CA LEU A 71 -20.13 -5.27 8.80
C LEU A 71 -21.52 -5.80 8.44
N THR A 72 -22.43 -5.88 9.42
CA THR A 72 -23.82 -6.25 9.17
C THR A 72 -24.65 -5.03 8.77
N LEU A 73 -24.46 -3.90 9.45
CA LEU A 73 -25.27 -2.69 9.25
C LEU A 73 -24.87 -1.93 7.98
N ALA A 74 -23.59 -1.71 7.75
CA ALA A 74 -23.14 -0.80 6.69
C ALA A 74 -23.54 -1.28 5.28
N PRO A 75 -23.38 -2.57 4.90
CA PRO A 75 -23.81 -3.02 3.58
C PRO A 75 -25.32 -2.92 3.39
N LYS A 76 -26.11 -3.14 4.44
CA LYS A 76 -27.56 -2.97 4.40
C LYS A 76 -27.94 -1.52 4.16
N ILE A 77 -27.37 -0.60 4.92
CA ILE A 77 -27.59 0.85 4.79
C ILE A 77 -27.21 1.30 3.37
N LEU A 78 -26.03 0.93 2.88
CA LEU A 78 -25.54 1.31 1.55
C LEU A 78 -26.38 0.76 0.41
N ARG A 79 -27.08 -0.36 0.62
CA ARG A 79 -27.94 -1.00 -0.37
C ARG A 79 -29.35 -0.43 -0.37
N GLU A 80 -29.92 -0.21 0.81
CA GLU A 80 -31.36 -0.02 0.99
C GLU A 80 -31.75 1.41 1.37
N GLU A 81 -30.85 2.19 1.99
CA GLU A 81 -31.22 3.45 2.67
C GLU A 81 -30.45 4.67 2.14
N SER A 82 -29.12 4.60 2.04
CA SER A 82 -28.31 5.75 1.66
C SER A 82 -26.95 5.38 1.08
N LYS A 83 -26.58 6.01 -0.04
CA LYS A 83 -25.20 6.02 -0.53
C LYS A 83 -24.43 7.08 0.26
N ASP A 84 -23.63 6.64 1.23
CA ASP A 84 -23.00 7.54 2.21
C ASP A 84 -21.52 7.19 2.43
N LEU A 85 -20.64 8.19 2.27
CA LEU A 85 -19.20 8.08 2.45
C LEU A 85 -18.80 7.81 3.90
N GLU A 86 -19.50 8.37 4.88
CA GLU A 86 -19.20 8.13 6.28
C GLU A 86 -19.46 6.66 6.63
N VAL A 87 -20.60 6.11 6.17
CA VAL A 87 -20.91 4.68 6.31
C VAL A 87 -19.88 3.81 5.58
N ALA A 88 -19.48 4.17 4.35
CA ALA A 88 -18.45 3.44 3.60
C ALA A 88 -17.07 3.46 4.28
N THR A 89 -16.69 4.56 4.93
CA THR A 89 -15.44 4.67 5.68
C THR A 89 -15.47 3.82 6.95
N TRP A 90 -16.60 3.75 7.66
CA TRP A 90 -16.78 2.85 8.81
C TRP A 90 -16.76 1.38 8.41
N LEU A 91 -17.36 1.04 7.25
CA LEU A 91 -17.24 -0.28 6.65
C LEU A 91 -15.77 -0.61 6.37
N THR A 92 -15.02 0.32 5.77
CA THR A 92 -13.59 0.17 5.49
C THR A 92 -12.78 -0.14 6.75
N GLU A 93 -13.04 0.58 7.85
CA GLU A 93 -12.41 0.32 9.14
C GLU A 93 -12.69 -1.09 9.67
N ALA A 94 -13.92 -1.58 9.53
CA ALA A 94 -14.31 -2.92 9.97
C ALA A 94 -13.71 -4.01 9.07
N MET A 95 -13.67 -3.78 7.76
CA MET A 95 -13.17 -4.71 6.76
C MET A 95 -11.68 -4.99 6.93
N VAL A 96 -10.85 -3.96 7.11
CA VAL A 96 -9.40 -4.17 7.30
C VAL A 96 -9.10 -4.95 8.58
N ARG A 97 -9.90 -4.77 9.64
CA ARG A 97 -9.69 -5.45 10.93
C ARG A 97 -10.06 -6.92 10.91
N ARG A 98 -11.12 -7.27 10.17
CA ARG A 98 -11.66 -8.64 10.15
C ARG A 98 -11.21 -9.46 8.95
N TYR A 99 -10.86 -8.81 7.86
CA TYR A 99 -10.51 -9.45 6.59
C TYR A 99 -9.19 -8.95 6.00
N GLY A 100 -8.41 -8.17 6.75
CA GLY A 100 -7.07 -7.74 6.32
C GLY A 100 -7.07 -6.95 5.01
N PHE A 101 -6.07 -7.22 4.17
CA PHE A 101 -5.92 -6.54 2.89
C PHE A 101 -7.00 -6.89 1.86
N GLN A 102 -7.51 -8.13 1.88
CA GLN A 102 -8.64 -8.55 1.06
C GLN A 102 -9.86 -7.65 1.34
N GLY A 103 -10.19 -7.44 2.62
CA GLY A 103 -11.32 -6.57 2.96
C GLY A 103 -11.06 -5.10 2.69
N LEU A 104 -9.84 -4.62 2.93
CA LEU A 104 -9.47 -3.24 2.62
C LEU A 104 -9.57 -2.95 1.12
N ARG A 105 -9.11 -3.87 0.27
CA ARG A 105 -9.23 -3.80 -1.19
C ARG A 105 -10.68 -3.60 -1.61
N ASP A 106 -11.57 -4.48 -1.17
CA ASP A 106 -12.99 -4.43 -1.54
C ASP A 106 -13.66 -3.14 -1.06
N ALA A 107 -13.36 -2.70 0.17
CA ALA A 107 -13.93 -1.49 0.73
C ALA A 107 -13.44 -0.21 0.02
N LEU A 108 -12.17 -0.16 -0.39
CA LEU A 108 -11.64 0.94 -1.19
C LEU A 108 -12.24 0.96 -2.59
N GLN A 109 -12.40 -0.21 -3.23
CA GLN A 109 -13.09 -0.30 -4.53
C GLN A 109 -14.55 0.12 -4.43
N LEU A 110 -15.23 -0.17 -3.32
CA LEU A 110 -16.57 0.36 -3.05
C LEU A 110 -16.57 1.88 -2.96
N ILE A 111 -15.63 2.49 -2.22
CA ILE A 111 -15.51 3.95 -2.14
C ILE A 111 -15.25 4.56 -3.52
N GLU A 112 -14.34 3.99 -4.31
CA GLU A 112 -14.07 4.40 -5.69
C GLU A 112 -15.35 4.34 -6.56
N GLY A 113 -16.10 3.25 -6.45
CA GLY A 113 -17.39 3.08 -7.13
C GLY A 113 -18.44 4.11 -6.71
N LEU A 114 -18.55 4.38 -5.41
CA LEU A 114 -19.49 5.38 -4.87
C LEU A 114 -19.17 6.78 -5.37
N LEU A 115 -17.90 7.16 -5.33
CA LEU A 115 -17.45 8.45 -5.82
C LEU A 115 -17.66 8.57 -7.33
N SER A 116 -17.32 7.55 -8.12
CA SER A 116 -17.44 7.62 -9.58
C SER A 116 -18.89 7.65 -10.07
N GLN A 117 -19.80 6.93 -9.41
CA GLN A 117 -21.18 6.75 -9.88
C GLN A 117 -22.17 7.73 -9.26
N PHE A 118 -21.94 8.17 -8.02
CA PHE A 118 -22.96 8.87 -7.23
C PHE A 118 -22.54 10.25 -6.75
N TRP A 119 -21.37 10.78 -7.17
CA TRP A 119 -20.83 12.05 -6.64
C TRP A 119 -21.79 13.24 -6.67
N GLU A 120 -22.73 13.36 -7.59
CA GLU A 120 -23.62 14.53 -7.57
C GLU A 120 -24.55 14.56 -6.34
N HIS A 121 -24.89 13.38 -5.80
CA HIS A 121 -25.89 13.23 -4.72
C HIS A 121 -25.45 12.31 -3.57
N LEU A 122 -24.16 11.95 -3.52
CA LEU A 122 -23.57 11.10 -2.49
C LEU A 122 -23.50 11.81 -1.13
N TYR A 123 -23.92 11.15 -0.05
CA TYR A 123 -23.91 11.74 1.28
C TYR A 123 -22.54 11.58 1.98
N PRO A 124 -22.17 12.47 2.92
CA PRO A 124 -22.85 13.73 3.23
C PRO A 124 -22.74 14.75 2.09
N MET A 125 -23.77 15.60 1.94
CA MET A 125 -23.72 16.72 1.02
C MET A 125 -22.87 17.86 1.60
N PRO A 126 -22.27 18.73 0.76
CA PRO A 126 -21.62 19.95 1.23
C PRO A 126 -22.57 20.81 2.08
N ASP A 127 -22.07 21.39 3.17
CA ASP A 127 -22.82 22.27 4.08
C ASP A 127 -22.22 23.69 4.14
N GLU A 128 -22.31 24.39 5.28
CA GLU A 128 -21.74 25.74 5.45
C GLU A 128 -20.21 25.78 5.31
N ASP A 129 -19.52 24.67 5.66
CA ASP A 129 -18.08 24.49 5.47
C ASP A 129 -17.76 23.94 4.06
N GLY A 130 -18.78 23.80 3.21
CA GLY A 130 -18.64 23.45 1.81
C GLY A 130 -18.20 22.00 1.61
N ILE A 131 -17.27 21.81 0.66
CA ILE A 131 -16.85 20.47 0.24
C ILE A 131 -16.04 19.74 1.32
N GLU A 132 -15.43 20.48 2.25
CA GLU A 132 -14.64 19.93 3.35
C GLU A 132 -15.46 18.94 4.18
N THR A 133 -16.70 19.29 4.53
CA THR A 133 -17.63 18.41 5.26
C THR A 133 -17.88 17.10 4.55
N ARG A 134 -18.04 17.16 3.22
CA ARG A 134 -18.31 15.97 2.40
C ARG A 134 -17.14 14.99 2.40
N VAL A 135 -15.92 15.50 2.29
CA VAL A 135 -14.69 14.68 2.18
C VAL A 135 -14.05 14.37 3.54
N ALA A 136 -14.50 15.01 4.62
CA ALA A 136 -14.00 14.78 5.98
C ALA A 136 -13.97 13.30 6.41
N PRO A 137 -14.97 12.44 6.09
CA PRO A 137 -14.87 11.02 6.40
C PRO A 137 -13.67 10.33 5.76
N LEU A 138 -13.35 10.67 4.50
CA LEU A 138 -12.19 10.14 3.78
C LEU A 138 -10.88 10.70 4.34
N ALA A 139 -10.85 11.99 4.66
CA ALA A 139 -9.71 12.62 5.35
C ALA A 139 -9.36 11.91 6.67
N GLY A 140 -10.39 11.49 7.42
CA GLY A 140 -10.23 10.75 8.67
C GLY A 140 -9.54 9.39 8.53
N LEU A 141 -9.65 8.73 7.36
CA LEU A 141 -8.99 7.45 7.10
C LEU A 141 -7.46 7.59 7.12
N ASN A 142 -6.95 8.63 6.45
CA ASN A 142 -5.53 8.93 6.35
C ASN A 142 -5.00 9.70 7.56
N GLY A 143 -5.85 10.55 8.14
CA GLY A 143 -5.51 11.48 9.21
C GLY A 143 -5.12 12.85 8.65
N THR A 144 -5.53 13.89 9.36
CA THR A 144 -5.23 15.30 9.05
C THR A 144 -4.19 15.84 10.03
N SER A 145 -4.55 16.01 11.31
CA SER A 145 -3.66 16.49 12.37
C SER A 145 -3.07 15.39 13.25
N ASN A 146 -3.68 14.19 13.23
CA ASN A 146 -3.26 13.01 13.98
C ASN A 146 -3.20 11.81 13.03
N GLU A 147 -2.60 10.71 13.48
CA GLU A 147 -2.57 9.45 12.72
C GLU A 147 -4.00 9.00 12.36
N GLY A 148 -4.21 8.68 11.07
CA GLY A 148 -5.49 8.24 10.55
C GLY A 148 -5.95 6.90 11.10
N VAL A 149 -7.26 6.66 11.01
CA VAL A 149 -7.87 5.44 11.59
C VAL A 149 -7.48 4.15 10.89
N LEU A 150 -6.87 4.21 9.69
CA LEU A 150 -6.42 3.02 8.95
C LEU A 150 -4.95 2.65 9.17
N ILE A 151 -4.08 3.56 9.59
CA ILE A 151 -2.64 3.31 9.64
C ILE A 151 -2.31 2.17 10.61
N ALA A 152 -2.81 2.28 11.84
CA ALA A 152 -2.52 1.29 12.87
C ALA A 152 -3.20 -0.08 12.61
N PRO A 153 -4.43 -0.17 12.05
CA PRO A 153 -5.00 -1.44 11.58
C PRO A 153 -4.25 -2.09 10.42
N ILE A 154 -3.81 -1.32 9.42
CA ILE A 154 -3.02 -1.82 8.28
C ILE A 154 -1.75 -2.52 8.79
N ARG A 155 -1.02 -1.90 9.72
CA ARG A 155 0.19 -2.48 10.32
C ARG A 155 -0.07 -3.75 11.14
N ARG A 156 -1.31 -3.99 11.56
CA ARG A 156 -1.75 -5.15 12.35
C ARG A 156 -2.29 -6.30 11.48
N VAL A 157 -2.43 -6.11 10.17
CA VAL A 157 -2.82 -7.21 9.28
C VAL A 157 -1.74 -8.28 9.31
N PRO A 158 -2.09 -9.56 9.57
CA PRO A 158 -1.13 -10.66 9.51
C PRO A 158 -0.46 -10.78 8.14
N LEU A 159 0.86 -10.88 8.14
CA LEU A 159 1.69 -11.14 6.97
C LEU A 159 2.07 -12.61 6.84
N THR A 160 1.74 -13.45 7.81
CA THR A 160 1.95 -14.91 7.78
C THR A 160 0.70 -15.63 8.26
N GLU A 161 0.57 -16.90 7.90
CA GLU A 161 -0.35 -17.85 8.53
C GLU A 161 0.28 -18.45 9.80
N GLY A 162 -0.46 -19.34 10.46
CA GLY A 162 0.03 -20.15 11.58
C GLY A 162 -0.57 -19.77 12.93
N TYR A 163 -0.01 -20.37 13.97
CA TYR A 163 -0.40 -20.19 15.37
C TYR A 163 0.83 -19.85 16.21
N THR A 164 0.62 -19.60 17.52
CA THR A 164 1.62 -19.08 18.46
C THR A 164 3.04 -19.63 18.22
N PRO A 165 4.08 -18.76 18.11
CA PRO A 165 4.06 -17.32 18.37
C PRO A 165 3.50 -16.46 17.23
N GLY A 166 3.16 -17.07 16.09
CA GLY A 166 2.45 -16.40 14.99
C GLY A 166 0.92 -16.42 15.14
N PRO A 167 0.19 -15.89 14.16
CA PRO A 167 0.69 -15.26 12.95
C PRO A 167 1.33 -13.89 13.23
N PHE A 168 2.21 -13.42 12.34
CA PHE A 168 2.95 -12.17 12.53
C PHE A 168 2.46 -11.07 11.60
N ALA A 169 2.21 -9.88 12.13
CA ALA A 169 1.85 -8.68 11.38
C ALA A 169 3.07 -7.78 11.10
N TYR A 170 2.89 -6.76 10.26
CA TYR A 170 3.96 -5.85 9.88
C TYR A 170 4.63 -5.16 11.09
N TYR A 171 3.84 -4.71 12.08
CA TYR A 171 4.41 -4.07 13.27
C TYR A 171 5.33 -5.01 14.07
N GLN A 172 5.03 -6.31 14.10
CA GLN A 172 5.87 -7.31 14.77
C GLN A 172 7.14 -7.57 13.98
N TYR A 173 7.02 -7.67 12.66
CA TYR A 173 8.19 -7.75 11.78
C TYR A 173 9.13 -6.55 11.97
N GLN A 174 8.59 -5.32 12.00
CA GLN A 174 9.40 -4.13 12.22
C GLN A 174 10.08 -4.15 13.60
N GLN A 175 9.38 -4.56 14.66
CA GLN A 175 9.97 -4.71 15.99
C GLN A 175 11.13 -5.71 16.00
N ALA A 176 10.98 -6.86 15.34
CA ALA A 176 12.03 -7.87 15.25
C ALA A 176 13.26 -7.36 14.48
N VAL A 177 13.04 -6.64 13.36
CA VAL A 177 14.12 -5.98 12.60
C VAL A 177 14.85 -4.93 13.45
N ASP A 178 14.12 -4.13 14.22
CA ASP A 178 14.71 -3.09 15.09
C ASP A 178 15.56 -3.69 16.24
N VAL A 179 15.17 -4.88 16.73
CA VAL A 179 15.99 -5.64 17.68
C VAL A 179 17.30 -6.06 17.02
N GLU A 180 17.26 -6.71 15.85
CA GLU A 180 18.48 -7.15 15.16
C GLU A 180 19.43 -6.02 14.78
N ARG A 181 18.90 -4.84 14.45
CA ARG A 181 19.70 -3.64 14.15
C ARG A 181 20.37 -3.03 15.37
N THR A 182 20.05 -3.48 16.59
CA THR A 182 20.71 -3.01 17.81
C THR A 182 22.14 -3.54 17.88
N THR A 183 23.12 -2.64 17.88
CA THR A 183 24.56 -2.97 17.82
C THR A 183 25.16 -3.42 19.14
N ASN A 184 24.58 -3.00 20.27
CA ASN A 184 25.01 -3.43 21.60
C ASN A 184 24.37 -4.78 21.94
N ASP A 185 25.19 -5.80 22.17
CA ASP A 185 24.72 -7.17 22.38
C ASP A 185 23.83 -7.32 23.63
N ASP A 186 24.23 -6.76 24.77
CA ASP A 186 23.43 -6.80 26.01
C ASP A 186 22.05 -6.12 25.82
N ALA A 187 22.03 -4.98 25.13
CA ALA A 187 20.79 -4.25 24.83
C ALA A 187 19.92 -4.99 23.82
N ARG A 188 20.53 -5.70 22.85
CA ARG A 188 19.82 -6.54 21.89
C ARG A 188 19.17 -7.73 22.59
N GLU A 189 19.91 -8.42 23.47
CA GLU A 189 19.40 -9.55 24.26
C GLU A 189 18.23 -9.12 25.15
N ALA A 190 18.38 -8.02 25.89
CA ALA A 190 17.30 -7.50 26.74
C ALA A 190 16.04 -7.11 25.96
N LYS A 191 16.19 -6.52 24.76
CA LYS A 191 15.05 -6.20 23.89
C LYS A 191 14.41 -7.45 23.30
N ALA A 192 15.20 -8.45 22.90
CA ALA A 192 14.71 -9.72 22.38
C ALA A 192 13.91 -10.49 23.43
N GLU A 193 14.42 -10.57 24.67
CA GLU A 193 13.71 -11.20 25.79
C GLU A 193 12.37 -10.51 26.07
N LYS A 194 12.36 -9.17 26.06
CA LYS A 194 11.13 -8.39 26.24
C LYS A 194 10.12 -8.57 25.09
N LEU A 195 10.61 -8.69 23.85
CA LEU A 195 9.75 -8.83 22.67
C LEU A 195 9.02 -10.19 22.65
N GLY A 196 9.68 -11.24 23.13
CA GLY A 196 9.10 -12.58 23.24
C GLY A 196 9.01 -13.36 21.91
N PHE A 197 9.50 -12.79 20.82
CA PHE A 197 9.66 -13.43 19.51
C PHE A 197 10.83 -12.79 18.74
N SER A 198 11.28 -13.46 17.67
CA SER A 198 12.47 -13.10 16.88
C SER A 198 12.19 -13.17 15.37
N LEU A 199 13.13 -12.70 14.53
CA LEU A 199 13.05 -12.91 13.08
C LEU A 199 13.05 -14.38 12.70
N THR A 200 13.76 -15.25 13.44
CA THR A 200 13.69 -16.71 13.23
C THR A 200 12.28 -17.26 13.42
N ASN A 201 11.50 -16.73 14.37
CA ASN A 201 10.10 -17.15 14.53
C ASN A 201 9.24 -16.71 13.34
N ILE A 202 9.51 -15.52 12.78
CA ILE A 202 8.82 -15.01 11.59
C ILE A 202 9.19 -15.84 10.36
N GLU A 203 10.47 -16.15 10.16
CA GLU A 203 10.95 -17.04 9.09
C GLU A 203 10.29 -18.43 9.15
N GLN A 204 10.14 -18.98 10.37
CA GLN A 204 9.43 -20.24 10.58
C GLN A 204 7.95 -20.11 10.18
N ALA A 205 7.26 -19.05 10.59
CA ALA A 205 5.86 -18.81 10.20
C ALA A 205 5.70 -18.61 8.70
N VAL A 206 6.67 -17.97 8.03
CA VAL A 206 6.72 -17.86 6.56
C VAL A 206 6.89 -19.23 5.91
N ALA A 207 7.76 -20.09 6.46
CA ALA A 207 7.95 -21.43 5.94
C ALA A 207 6.68 -22.28 6.04
N GLU A 208 5.90 -22.11 7.12
CA GLU A 208 4.62 -22.78 7.36
C GLU A 208 3.46 -22.19 6.57
N SER A 209 3.55 -20.92 6.16
CA SER A 209 2.55 -20.26 5.33
C SER A 209 2.53 -20.83 3.91
N SER A 210 1.33 -20.91 3.33
CA SER A 210 1.10 -21.38 1.97
C SER A 210 1.59 -20.38 0.92
N GLU A 211 1.98 -20.87 -0.25
CA GLU A 211 2.35 -20.01 -1.38
C GLU A 211 1.15 -19.19 -1.88
N SER A 212 -0.02 -19.82 -1.94
CA SER A 212 -1.28 -19.15 -2.31
C SER A 212 -1.61 -17.98 -1.40
N PHE A 213 -1.37 -18.11 -0.09
CA PHE A 213 -1.58 -17.01 0.84
C PHE A 213 -0.74 -15.78 0.47
N PHE A 214 0.55 -15.95 0.16
CA PHE A 214 1.41 -14.81 -0.19
C PHE A 214 1.07 -14.19 -1.54
N VAL A 215 0.66 -15.01 -2.52
CA VAL A 215 0.18 -14.53 -3.82
C VAL A 215 -1.07 -13.66 -3.61
N ASP A 216 -2.07 -14.17 -2.89
CA ASP A 216 -3.30 -13.45 -2.60
C ASP A 216 -3.02 -12.17 -1.81
N LEU A 217 -2.18 -12.24 -0.77
CA LEU A 217 -1.81 -11.11 0.07
C LEU A 217 -1.15 -9.98 -0.75
N LEU A 218 -0.23 -10.31 -1.66
CA LEU A 218 0.42 -9.31 -2.52
C LEU A 218 -0.52 -8.72 -3.56
N GLU A 219 -1.37 -9.54 -4.17
CA GLU A 219 -2.38 -9.07 -5.12
C GLU A 219 -3.37 -8.12 -4.42
N ASP A 220 -3.79 -8.45 -3.19
CA ASP A 220 -4.72 -7.64 -2.39
C ASP A 220 -4.13 -6.31 -1.96
N VAL A 221 -2.90 -6.31 -1.42
CA VAL A 221 -2.20 -5.06 -1.06
C VAL A 221 -1.97 -4.20 -2.30
N THR A 222 -1.61 -4.80 -3.42
CA THR A 222 -1.37 -4.08 -4.68
C THR A 222 -2.67 -3.45 -5.19
N ALA A 223 -3.78 -4.20 -5.18
CA ALA A 223 -5.07 -3.69 -5.56
C ALA A 223 -5.56 -2.56 -4.62
N ALA A 224 -5.32 -2.68 -3.31
CA ALA A 224 -5.62 -1.61 -2.36
C ALA A 224 -4.80 -0.33 -2.63
N VAL A 225 -3.50 -0.44 -2.93
CA VAL A 225 -2.67 0.72 -3.32
C VAL A 225 -3.20 1.38 -4.58
N ASN A 226 -3.58 0.58 -5.58
CA ASN A 226 -4.13 1.10 -6.84
C ASN A 226 -5.46 1.81 -6.62
N ALA A 227 -6.36 1.24 -5.80
CA ALA A 227 -7.62 1.87 -5.44
C ALA A 227 -7.41 3.21 -4.70
N CYS A 228 -6.45 3.30 -3.76
CA CYS A 228 -6.11 4.57 -3.11
C CYS A 228 -5.66 5.64 -4.11
N ARG A 229 -4.83 5.28 -5.11
CA ARG A 229 -4.37 6.21 -6.16
C ARG A 229 -5.51 6.63 -7.09
N ALA A 230 -6.41 5.70 -7.42
CA ALA A 230 -7.60 5.99 -8.22
C ALA A 230 -8.54 6.96 -7.48
N ILE A 231 -8.78 6.73 -6.19
CA ILE A 231 -9.57 7.62 -5.32
C ILE A 231 -8.93 9.02 -5.24
N GLU A 232 -7.61 9.12 -5.04
CA GLU A 232 -6.90 10.41 -5.00
C GLU A 232 -7.08 11.18 -6.31
N THR A 233 -6.85 10.52 -7.45
CA THR A 233 -7.06 11.12 -8.78
C THR A 233 -8.52 11.54 -9.00
N LEU A 234 -9.46 10.72 -8.53
CA LEU A 234 -10.89 11.00 -8.69
C LEU A 234 -11.30 12.22 -7.85
N LEU A 235 -10.87 12.29 -6.58
CA LEU A 235 -11.15 13.42 -5.70
C LEU A 235 -10.52 14.72 -6.22
N ASP A 236 -9.29 14.67 -6.73
CA ASP A 236 -8.65 15.83 -7.37
C ASP A 236 -9.53 16.40 -8.51
N ASN A 237 -10.14 15.52 -9.31
CA ASN A 237 -11.02 15.92 -10.40
C ASN A 237 -12.40 16.40 -9.93
N LEU A 238 -12.93 15.80 -8.85
CA LEU A 238 -14.31 16.02 -8.38
C LEU A 238 -14.46 17.24 -7.44
N CYS A 239 -13.48 17.48 -6.58
CA CYS A 239 -13.49 18.60 -5.63
C CYS A 239 -12.29 19.55 -5.76
N GLY A 240 -11.33 19.27 -6.63
CA GLY A 240 -10.12 20.08 -6.76
C GLY A 240 -9.02 19.67 -5.78
N SER A 241 -7.77 19.91 -6.16
CA SER A 241 -6.58 19.46 -5.43
C SER A 241 -6.36 20.13 -4.07
N GLU A 242 -7.01 21.28 -3.82
CA GLU A 242 -6.91 21.97 -2.52
C GLU A 242 -7.79 21.30 -1.45
N ASP A 243 -8.95 20.81 -1.87
CA ASP A 243 -9.95 20.19 -0.99
C ASP A 243 -9.85 18.66 -0.95
N ALA A 244 -9.18 18.05 -1.93
CA ALA A 244 -9.02 16.60 -2.00
C ALA A 244 -8.21 16.06 -0.80
N PRO A 245 -8.76 15.12 0.00
CA PRO A 245 -8.04 14.57 1.13
C PRO A 245 -6.89 13.66 0.67
N SER A 246 -5.73 13.82 1.30
CA SER A 246 -4.57 12.98 1.00
C SER A 246 -4.81 11.52 1.40
N THR A 247 -4.31 10.58 0.59
CA THR A 247 -4.25 9.14 0.89
C THR A 247 -2.81 8.66 1.14
N ARG A 248 -1.85 9.59 1.20
CA ARG A 248 -0.42 9.29 1.15
C ARG A 248 0.07 8.41 2.30
N ALA A 249 -0.39 8.64 3.53
CA ALA A 249 0.07 7.85 4.68
C ALA A 249 -0.45 6.39 4.57
N ILE A 250 -1.66 6.21 4.05
CA ILE A 250 -2.20 4.89 3.75
C ILE A 250 -1.36 4.19 2.69
N ILE A 251 -1.09 4.84 1.55
CA ILE A 251 -0.27 4.28 0.46
C ILE A 251 1.12 3.89 0.97
N VAL A 252 1.79 4.77 1.71
CA VAL A 252 3.12 4.48 2.28
C VAL A 252 3.06 3.24 3.18
N THR A 253 2.08 3.16 4.08
CA THR A 253 1.95 2.03 5.01
C THR A 253 1.65 0.72 4.26
N LEU A 254 0.84 0.76 3.20
CA LEU A 254 0.59 -0.40 2.34
C LEU A 254 1.83 -0.83 1.56
N GLU A 255 2.61 0.10 1.02
CA GLU A 255 3.86 -0.23 0.33
C GLU A 255 4.94 -0.76 1.27
N GLU A 256 4.99 -0.29 2.51
CA GLU A 256 5.81 -0.86 3.58
C GLU A 256 5.44 -2.33 3.85
N CYS A 257 4.14 -2.62 4.01
CA CYS A 257 3.65 -3.99 4.18
C CYS A 257 3.99 -4.86 2.95
N ARG A 258 3.74 -4.35 1.74
CA ARG A 258 4.07 -5.03 0.48
C ARG A 258 5.56 -5.35 0.38
N SER A 259 6.41 -4.40 0.78
CA SER A 259 7.86 -4.56 0.74
C SER A 259 8.33 -5.60 1.76
N ALA A 260 7.76 -5.61 2.96
CA ALA A 260 8.03 -6.64 3.97
C ALA A 260 7.64 -8.03 3.46
N VAL A 261 6.45 -8.19 2.87
CA VAL A 261 6.01 -9.47 2.28
C VAL A 261 6.96 -9.93 1.18
N ASN A 262 7.34 -9.05 0.26
CA ASN A 262 8.32 -9.37 -0.79
C ASN A 262 9.70 -9.76 -0.23
N HIS A 263 10.10 -9.20 0.90
CA HIS A 263 11.35 -9.55 1.56
C HIS A 263 11.27 -10.93 2.21
N ILE A 264 10.28 -11.16 3.08
CA ILE A 264 10.19 -12.39 3.88
C ILE A 264 9.76 -13.60 3.04
N ALA A 265 8.85 -13.41 2.08
CA ALA A 265 8.26 -14.49 1.29
C ALA A 265 8.91 -14.70 -0.08
N LYS A 266 10.07 -14.08 -0.35
CA LYS A 266 10.73 -14.10 -1.67
C LYS A 266 10.85 -15.48 -2.31
N HIS A 267 11.07 -16.52 -1.50
CA HIS A 267 11.24 -17.91 -1.97
C HIS A 267 9.92 -18.66 -2.19
N LYS A 268 8.80 -18.13 -1.71
CA LYS A 268 7.45 -18.69 -1.82
C LYS A 268 6.64 -18.05 -2.94
N LEU A 269 7.09 -16.90 -3.44
CA LEU A 269 6.41 -16.20 -4.51
C LEU A 269 6.75 -16.85 -5.85
N PRO A 270 5.76 -17.01 -6.74
CA PRO A 270 6.02 -17.49 -8.09
C PRO A 270 7.04 -16.56 -8.72
N ILE A 271 8.11 -17.14 -9.29
CA ILE A 271 8.96 -16.41 -10.21
C ILE A 271 8.02 -16.00 -11.34
N VAL A 272 7.74 -14.70 -11.46
CA VAL A 272 7.06 -14.16 -12.62
C VAL A 272 8.02 -14.35 -13.78
N VAL A 273 7.99 -15.54 -14.37
CA VAL A 273 8.38 -15.74 -15.76
C VAL A 273 7.34 -14.92 -16.49
N ASP A 274 7.77 -13.81 -17.08
CA ASP A 274 6.91 -12.92 -17.83
C ASP A 274 6.38 -13.70 -19.06
N THR A 275 5.31 -14.48 -18.86
CA THR A 275 4.59 -15.23 -19.89
C THR A 275 3.57 -14.33 -20.61
N SER A 276 3.88 -13.04 -20.75
CA SER A 276 3.16 -12.11 -21.61
C SER A 276 3.59 -12.25 -23.08
N SER A 277 3.65 -13.49 -23.60
CA SER A 277 3.86 -13.77 -25.03
C SER A 277 3.41 -15.17 -25.48
N GLN A 278 2.46 -15.82 -24.81
CA GLN A 278 1.90 -17.08 -25.30
C GLN A 278 0.40 -17.17 -25.05
N GLU A 279 -0.38 -16.45 -25.87
CA GLU A 279 -1.73 -16.89 -26.28
C GLU A 279 -2.26 -16.00 -27.42
N GLU A 280 -1.80 -16.27 -28.64
CA GLU A 280 -2.61 -16.08 -29.85
C GLU A 280 -1.98 -16.88 -31.01
N ALA A 281 -2.31 -18.17 -31.09
CA ALA A 281 -2.26 -18.94 -32.34
C ALA A 281 -2.94 -20.31 -32.17
N ALA A 282 -4.28 -20.30 -32.10
CA ALA A 282 -5.06 -21.49 -32.39
C ALA A 282 -6.27 -21.11 -33.24
N ALA A 283 -6.09 -20.98 -34.55
CA ALA A 283 -7.13 -21.32 -35.51
C ALA A 283 -6.60 -21.42 -36.96
N SER A 284 -7.05 -22.49 -37.61
CA SER A 284 -7.29 -22.67 -39.05
C SER A 284 -6.10 -22.94 -39.98
N ASP A 285 -6.07 -24.21 -40.39
CA ASP A 285 -5.37 -24.77 -41.53
C ASP A 285 -6.26 -24.65 -42.78
N THR A 286 -5.89 -23.84 -43.78
CA THR A 286 -6.21 -24.06 -45.21
C THR A 286 -5.28 -23.21 -46.12
N PRO A 287 -4.76 -23.72 -47.25
CA PRO A 287 -3.66 -23.08 -47.99
C PRO A 287 -4.09 -22.33 -49.25
N GLY A 288 -3.39 -21.22 -49.58
CA GLY A 288 -3.49 -20.62 -50.92
C GLY A 288 -2.78 -19.28 -51.16
N SER A 289 -1.71 -19.35 -51.97
CA SER A 289 -1.22 -18.32 -52.90
C SER A 289 -0.29 -17.18 -52.44
N ALA A 290 1.00 -17.39 -52.71
CA ALA A 290 2.04 -16.49 -53.23
C ALA A 290 1.84 -14.95 -53.21
N THR A 291 2.78 -14.21 -52.62
CA THR A 291 3.91 -13.56 -53.33
C THR A 291 4.78 -12.66 -52.42
N LYS A 292 6.09 -12.69 -52.72
CA LYS A 292 7.16 -11.69 -52.53
C LYS A 292 7.67 -11.35 -51.12
N ALA A 293 8.91 -11.79 -50.94
CA ALA A 293 9.90 -11.36 -49.96
C ALA A 293 10.23 -9.86 -50.01
N VAL A 294 10.40 -9.28 -48.83
CA VAL A 294 11.43 -8.27 -48.54
C VAL A 294 12.09 -8.67 -47.22
N ALA A 295 13.35 -9.07 -47.31
CA ALA A 295 14.24 -9.27 -46.19
C ALA A 295 14.65 -7.92 -45.59
N GLY A 296 14.70 -7.83 -44.25
CA GLY A 296 15.15 -6.63 -43.55
C GLY A 296 15.26 -6.81 -42.04
N ASN A 297 16.34 -7.48 -41.61
CA ASN A 297 17.00 -7.38 -40.30
C ASN A 297 16.18 -7.55 -39.02
N THR A 298 15.99 -8.80 -38.61
CA THR A 298 15.95 -9.21 -37.19
C THR A 298 17.38 -9.53 -36.73
N ALA A 299 18.07 -8.54 -36.16
CA ALA A 299 19.25 -8.75 -35.33
C ALA A 299 19.35 -7.59 -34.34
N ASN A 300 19.49 -7.91 -33.05
CA ASN A 300 19.56 -7.04 -31.88
C ASN A 300 18.25 -6.37 -31.44
N VAL A 301 17.52 -7.01 -30.51
CA VAL A 301 17.42 -6.54 -29.10
C VAL A 301 17.20 -7.76 -28.18
N VAL A 302 18.15 -8.69 -28.19
CA VAL A 302 18.39 -9.58 -27.04
C VAL A 302 19.65 -9.04 -26.37
N ALA A 303 19.53 -7.94 -25.65
CA ALA A 303 20.59 -7.42 -24.80
C ALA A 303 20.05 -6.27 -23.95
N ASN A 304 19.51 -6.57 -22.76
CA ASN A 304 19.70 -5.73 -21.58
C ASN A 304 19.28 -6.48 -20.31
N ALA A 305 19.68 -7.75 -20.20
CA ALA A 305 19.90 -8.31 -18.88
C ALA A 305 21.08 -7.54 -18.28
N LEU A 306 20.88 -6.96 -17.09
CA LEU A 306 21.92 -6.30 -16.31
C LEU A 306 22.86 -7.38 -15.73
N VAL A 307 23.71 -7.96 -16.57
CA VAL A 307 24.61 -9.07 -16.19
C VAL A 307 25.92 -8.57 -15.57
N SER A 308 26.22 -7.27 -15.66
CA SER A 308 27.44 -6.69 -15.08
C SER A 308 27.26 -5.23 -14.63
N ARG A 309 28.13 -4.81 -13.69
CA ARG A 309 28.23 -3.42 -13.21
C ARG A 309 28.44 -2.43 -14.37
N ASP A 310 29.30 -2.78 -15.32
CA ASP A 310 29.58 -1.95 -16.49
C ASP A 310 28.37 -1.83 -17.42
N ALA A 311 27.58 -2.90 -17.57
CA ALA A 311 26.34 -2.86 -18.32
C ALA A 311 25.31 -1.94 -17.65
N ALA A 312 25.21 -1.98 -16.31
CA ALA A 312 24.36 -1.08 -15.54
C ALA A 312 24.76 0.39 -15.70
N PHE A 313 26.06 0.70 -15.59
CA PHE A 313 26.54 2.08 -15.78
C PHE A 313 26.35 2.57 -17.20
N LYS A 314 26.53 1.71 -18.21
CA LYS A 314 26.24 2.07 -19.59
C LYS A 314 24.77 2.42 -19.80
N GLN A 315 23.85 1.64 -19.21
CA GLN A 315 22.42 1.91 -19.30
C GLN A 315 22.03 3.21 -18.57
N LEU A 316 22.64 3.50 -17.41
CA LEU A 316 22.44 4.78 -16.72
C LEU A 316 22.90 5.98 -17.55
N LEU A 317 24.00 5.85 -18.30
CA LEU A 317 24.46 6.90 -19.22
C LEU A 317 23.52 7.07 -20.43
N GLU A 318 22.96 5.99 -20.95
CA GLU A 318 21.94 6.05 -22.02
C GLU A 318 20.66 6.76 -21.53
N ILE A 319 20.22 6.47 -20.31
CA ILE A 319 19.08 7.16 -19.67
C ILE A 319 19.41 8.64 -19.41
N ALA A 320 20.62 8.96 -18.94
CA ALA A 320 21.03 10.34 -18.74
C ALA A 320 21.02 11.15 -20.05
N GLN A 321 21.46 10.55 -21.17
CA GLN A 321 21.40 11.18 -22.49
C GLN A 321 19.96 11.39 -22.97
N PHE A 322 19.05 10.44 -22.67
CA PHE A 322 17.64 10.61 -22.95
C PHE A 322 17.07 11.84 -22.23
N PHE A 323 17.26 11.94 -20.90
CA PHE A 323 16.80 13.10 -20.12
C PHE A 323 17.45 14.42 -20.56
N ARG A 324 18.72 14.39 -20.97
CA ARG A 324 19.40 15.59 -21.49
C ARG A 324 18.77 16.11 -22.79
N LYS A 325 18.13 15.22 -23.56
CA LYS A 325 17.44 15.53 -24.82
C LYS A 325 15.98 15.91 -24.62
N THR A 326 15.27 15.23 -23.71
CA THR A 326 13.84 15.47 -23.46
C THR A 326 13.58 16.58 -22.45
N GLU A 327 14.47 16.74 -21.47
CA GLU A 327 14.35 17.71 -20.37
C GLU A 327 15.69 18.41 -20.07
N PRO A 328 16.16 19.34 -20.93
CA PRO A 328 17.51 19.92 -20.81
C PRO A 328 17.78 20.69 -19.51
N HIS A 329 16.73 21.16 -18.84
CA HIS A 329 16.81 21.91 -17.58
C HIS A 329 16.57 21.04 -16.34
N SER A 330 16.30 19.75 -16.51
CA SER A 330 16.09 18.81 -15.40
C SER A 330 17.44 18.40 -14.78
N PRO A 331 17.56 18.41 -13.43
CA PRO A 331 18.79 18.01 -12.76
C PRO A 331 19.06 16.49 -12.85
N VAL A 332 18.08 15.71 -13.33
CA VAL A 332 18.14 14.24 -13.38
C VAL A 332 19.30 13.75 -14.24
N SER A 333 19.53 14.35 -15.42
CA SER A 333 20.63 13.96 -16.32
C SER A 333 22.00 14.09 -15.63
N TYR A 334 22.24 15.22 -14.96
CA TYR A 334 23.47 15.49 -14.21
C TYR A 334 23.63 14.57 -12.99
N ALA A 335 22.53 14.27 -12.29
CA ALA A 335 22.55 13.37 -11.14
C ALA A 335 22.94 11.94 -11.55
N LEU A 336 22.41 11.45 -12.67
CA LEU A 336 22.73 10.12 -13.21
C LEU A 336 24.19 10.04 -13.68
N GLU A 337 24.68 11.05 -14.40
CA GLU A 337 26.10 11.15 -14.81
C GLU A 337 27.02 11.18 -13.58
N LYS A 338 26.64 11.91 -12.52
CA LYS A 338 27.40 11.99 -11.26
C LYS A 338 27.40 10.67 -10.49
N ALA A 339 26.27 9.95 -10.46
CA ALA A 339 26.18 8.63 -9.85
C ALA A 339 27.09 7.61 -10.54
N VAL A 340 27.15 7.63 -11.88
CA VAL A 340 28.08 6.78 -12.64
C VAL A 340 29.54 7.19 -12.40
N LYS A 341 29.84 8.49 -12.28
CA LYS A 341 31.19 8.98 -11.93
C LYS A 341 31.63 8.45 -10.57
N TRP A 342 30.81 8.62 -9.54
CA TRP A 342 31.07 8.11 -8.19
C TRP A 342 31.19 6.58 -8.17
N GLY A 343 30.33 5.91 -8.93
CA GLY A 343 30.35 4.48 -9.09
C GLY A 343 31.65 3.95 -9.73
N ASN A 344 32.44 4.76 -10.43
CA ASN A 344 33.72 4.35 -11.02
C ASN A 344 34.95 4.81 -10.21
N MET A 345 34.75 5.57 -9.13
CA MET A 345 35.83 6.02 -8.25
C MET A 345 36.21 4.92 -7.26
N SER A 346 37.48 4.94 -6.82
CA SER A 346 37.87 4.25 -5.60
C SER A 346 37.18 4.93 -4.40
N LEU A 347 37.04 4.20 -3.29
CA LEU A 347 36.47 4.79 -2.07
C LEU A 347 37.30 5.99 -1.58
N GLU A 348 38.63 5.90 -1.72
CA GLU A 348 39.57 6.98 -1.38
C GLU A 348 39.28 8.25 -2.20
N ASP A 349 39.16 8.12 -3.53
CA ASP A 349 38.91 9.25 -4.44
C ASP A 349 37.50 9.83 -4.24
N LEU A 350 36.52 8.98 -3.95
CA LEU A 350 35.16 9.40 -3.68
C LEU A 350 35.05 10.25 -2.41
N ILE A 351 35.81 9.90 -1.36
CA ILE A 351 35.86 10.68 -0.11
C ILE A 351 36.45 12.07 -0.37
N VAL A 352 37.48 12.18 -1.22
CA VAL A 352 38.07 13.47 -1.61
C VAL A 352 37.07 14.34 -2.40
N GLU A 353 36.30 13.73 -3.31
CA GLU A 353 35.28 14.42 -4.09
C GLU A 353 34.08 14.89 -3.23
N LEU A 354 33.65 14.08 -2.25
CA LEU A 354 32.49 14.37 -1.40
C LEU A 354 32.82 15.32 -0.24
N ILE A 355 34.05 15.30 0.26
CA ILE A 355 34.50 16.09 1.42
C ILE A 355 35.73 16.91 0.99
N PRO A 356 35.54 18.11 0.41
CA PRO A 356 36.65 18.94 -0.05
C PRO A 356 37.56 19.43 1.10
N ASP A 357 36.97 19.62 2.30
CA ASP A 357 37.68 20.12 3.48
C ASP A 357 38.59 19.04 4.10
N SER A 358 39.88 19.34 4.22
CA SER A 358 40.89 18.39 4.70
C SER A 358 40.76 18.06 6.19
N SER A 359 40.23 18.98 7.01
CA SER A 359 40.02 18.72 8.45
C SER A 359 38.86 17.76 8.69
N SER A 360 37.79 17.90 7.91
CA SER A 360 36.62 17.02 7.90
C SER A 360 36.96 15.63 7.38
N ARG A 361 37.84 15.53 6.38
CA ARG A 361 38.37 14.23 5.90
C ARG A 361 39.15 13.51 6.99
N LYS A 362 40.05 14.19 7.71
CA LYS A 362 40.82 13.58 8.81
C LYS A 362 39.92 13.05 9.91
N HIS A 363 38.91 13.83 10.32
CA HIS A 363 37.96 13.39 11.33
C HIS A 363 37.15 12.16 10.88
N PHE A 364 36.74 12.12 9.60
CA PHE A 364 36.06 10.96 9.02
C PHE A 364 36.97 9.72 9.01
N SER A 365 38.24 9.87 8.62
CA SER A 365 39.23 8.78 8.63
C SER A 365 39.51 8.26 10.04
N GLU A 366 39.57 9.14 11.05
CA GLU A 366 39.75 8.75 12.47
C GLU A 366 38.57 7.95 13.02
N LEU A 367 37.33 8.31 12.65
CA LEU A 367 36.12 7.64 13.10
C LEU A 367 35.88 6.29 12.39
N THR A 368 36.28 6.18 11.12
CA THR A 368 35.91 5.04 10.26
C THR A 368 37.06 4.10 9.95
N GLY A 369 38.31 4.53 10.16
CA GLY A 369 39.52 3.75 9.82
C GLY A 369 39.86 3.70 8.33
N VAL A 370 39.09 4.38 7.47
CA VAL A 370 39.35 4.45 6.02
C VAL A 370 40.39 5.53 5.74
N LYS A 371 41.46 5.19 5.01
CA LYS A 371 42.53 6.13 4.65
C LYS A 371 42.24 6.82 3.32
N SER A 372 42.57 8.10 3.19
CA SER A 372 42.56 8.84 1.91
C SER A 372 43.99 8.99 1.37
N ASN A 373 44.20 8.94 0.05
CA ASN A 373 45.53 8.91 -0.62
C ASN A 373 46.44 10.17 -0.43
N GLU A 374 46.09 11.11 0.45
CA GLU A 374 46.88 12.33 0.71
C GLU A 374 47.57 12.39 2.08
N ASP A 375 47.57 11.29 2.85
CA ASP A 375 48.40 11.16 4.06
C ASP A 375 49.78 10.54 3.79
#